data_AF-A0A0G0PAE0-F1
#
_entry.id   AF-A0A0G0PAE0-F1
#
_cell.length_a   1.000
_cell.length_b   1.000
_cell.length_c   1.000
_cell.angle_alpha   90.00
_cell.angle_beta   90.00
_cell.angle_gamma   90.00
#
_symmetry.space_group_name_H-M   'P 1'
#
loop_
_entity.id
_entity.type
_entity.pdbx_description
1 polymer ?
#
loop_
_entity_poly.entity_id
_entity_poly.type
_entity_poly.pdbx_seq_one_letter_code
_entity_poly.pdbx_strand_id
1 'polypeptide(L)' 'MKTDLSNQKISNSLMLEIRSALKSVKSFGSVEIYIQKGLVTQITVRNIKKTKSIIK' A
#
# COMPACT_ATOMS: atom_id res chain seq x y z
N MET A 1 0.09 1.49 27.82
CA MET A 1 0.21 1.48 26.34
C MET A 1 1.52 2.14 25.98
N LYS A 2 2.46 1.42 25.34
CA LYS A 2 3.74 2.01 24.92
C LYS A 2 3.53 2.76 23.60
N THR A 3 3.91 4.02 23.62
CA THR A 3 3.81 5.04 22.58
C THR A 3 4.76 4.79 21.39
N ASP A 4 4.33 5.29 20.24
CA ASP A 4 4.93 5.21 18.90
C ASP A 4 6.46 5.11 18.81
N LEU A 5 6.96 4.05 18.17
CA LEU A 5 8.38 3.79 17.93
C LEU A 5 8.82 4.23 16.53
N SER A 6 8.60 5.50 16.19
CA SER A 6 9.36 6.18 15.12
C SER A 6 9.58 7.64 15.52
N ASN A 7 10.81 7.96 15.95
CA ASN A 7 11.23 9.35 16.20
C ASN A 7 11.32 10.19 14.91
N GLN A 8 11.04 9.60 13.74
CA GLN A 8 10.96 10.31 12.48
C GLN A 8 9.51 10.67 12.17
N LYS A 9 9.23 11.97 12.05
CA LYS A 9 7.96 12.47 11.52
C LYS A 9 7.74 11.84 10.15
N ILE A 10 6.74 10.98 10.03
CA ILE A 10 6.31 10.44 8.74
C ILE A 10 5.86 11.62 7.89
N SER A 11 6.36 11.73 6.66
CA SER A 11 5.97 12.84 5.79
C SER A 11 4.49 12.72 5.43
N ASN A 12 3.79 13.86 5.42
CA ASN A 12 2.39 13.90 5.00
C ASN A 12 2.22 13.43 3.54
N SER A 13 3.22 13.67 2.68
CA SER A 13 3.22 13.18 1.29
C SER A 13 3.20 11.66 1.23
N LEU A 14 4.07 10.98 1.99
CA LEU A 14 4.11 9.52 2.02
C LEU A 14 2.80 8.93 2.54
N MET A 15 2.19 9.55 3.55
CA MET A 15 0.89 9.14 4.06
C MET A 15 -0.21 9.27 2.99
N LEU A 16 -0.21 10.36 2.21
CA LEU A 16 -1.14 10.56 1.10
C LEU A 16 -0.92 9.56 -0.03
N GLU A 17 0.34 9.24 -0.35
CA GLU A 17 0.68 8.23 -1.36
C GLU A 17 0.19 6.84 -0.96
N ILE A 18 0.46 6.41 0.28
CA ILE A 18 -0.03 5.13 0.82
C ILE A 18 -1.57 5.10 0.79
N ARG A 19 -2.22 6.17 1.23
CA ARG A 19 -3.68 6.27 1.21
C ARG A 19 -4.26 6.18 -0.19
N SER A 20 -3.60 6.80 -1.16
CA SER A 20 -4.01 6.79 -2.56
C SER A 20 -3.82 5.43 -3.19
N ALA A 21 -2.69 4.76 -2.90
CA ALA A 21 -2.41 3.40 -3.35
C ALA A 21 -3.48 2.42 -2.85
N LEU A 22 -3.83 2.47 -1.56
CA LEU A 22 -4.88 1.63 -0.97
C LEU A 22 -6.25 1.87 -1.63
N LYS A 23 -6.63 3.14 -1.84
CA LYS A 23 -7.90 3.49 -2.51
C LYS A 23 -7.95 3.08 -3.98
N SER A 24 -6.79 2.98 -4.63
CA SER A 24 -6.70 2.59 -6.04
C SER A 24 -6.93 1.09 -6.26
N VAL A 25 -6.90 0.27 -5.20
CA VAL A 25 -7.33 -1.13 -5.24
C VAL A 25 -8.85 -1.18 -5.25
N LYS A 26 -9.45 -1.46 -6.41
CA LYS A 26 -10.90 -1.36 -6.58
C LYS A 26 -11.69 -2.46 -5.86
N SER A 27 -11.28 -3.73 -6.03
CA SER A 27 -12.05 -4.87 -5.51
C SER A 27 -11.15 -5.95 -4.93
N PHE A 28 -10.20 -6.45 -5.73
CA PHE A 28 -9.18 -7.38 -5.28
C PHE A 28 -7.82 -6.87 -5.74
N GLY A 29 -6.79 -7.15 -4.96
CA GLY A 29 -5.46 -6.69 -5.27
C GLY A 29 -4.50 -6.80 -4.09
N SER A 30 -3.29 -6.30 -4.32
CA SER A 30 -2.26 -6.09 -3.30
C SER A 30 -1.67 -4.69 -3.44
N VAL A 31 -1.22 -4.16 -2.31
CA VAL A 31 -0.30 -3.02 -2.26
C VAL A 31 0.98 -3.53 -1.61
N GLU A 32 2.11 -3.32 -2.28
CA GLU A 32 3.44 -3.75 -1.85
C GLU A 32 4.31 -2.52 -1.62
N ILE A 33 4.88 -2.38 -0.44
CA ILE A 33 5.71 -1.23 -0.03
C ILE A 33 7.14 -1.71 0.12
N TYR A 34 8.06 -1.11 -0.62
CA TYR A 34 9.48 -1.43 -0.59
C TYR A 34 10.24 -0.36 0.19
N ILE A 35 11.01 -0.81 1.18
CA ILE A 35 11.81 0.03 2.05
C ILE A 35 13.28 -0.26 1.79
N GLN A 36 14.07 0.78 1.52
CA GLN A 36 15.52 0.68 1.39
C GLN A 36 16.16 1.79 2.22
N LYS A 37 17.20 1.44 2.99
CA LYS A 37 17.91 2.38 3.88
C LYS A 37 16.98 3.18 4.81
N GLY A 38 15.89 2.55 5.27
CA GLY A 38 14.90 3.19 6.15
C GLY A 38 13.92 4.12 5.45
N LEU A 39 13.95 4.21 4.11
CA LEU A 39 13.05 5.06 3.32
C LEU A 39 12.15 4.21 2.42
N VAL A 40 10.89 4.60 2.28
CA VAL A 40 10.02 4.03 1.24
C VAL A 40 10.55 4.50 -0.11
N THR A 41 10.85 3.54 -0.98
CA THR A 41 11.43 3.81 -2.31
C THR A 41 10.48 3.46 -3.43
N GLN A 42 9.52 2.56 -3.18
CA GLN A 42 8.54 2.15 -4.15
C GLN A 42 7.25 1.67 -3.46
N ILE A 43 6.12 2.06 -4.05
CA ILE A 43 4.80 1.50 -3.73
C ILE A 43 4.27 0.89 -5.02
N THR A 44 4.03 -0.41 -5.02
CA THR A 44 3.44 -1.13 -6.15
C THR A 44 2.00 -1.46 -5.84
N VAL A 45 1.10 -1.21 -6.79
CA VAL A 45 -0.30 -1.58 -6.67
C VAL A 45 -0.64 -2.61 -7.74
N ARG A 46 -1.12 -3.77 -7.32
CA ARG A 46 -1.62 -4.80 -8.21
C ARG A 46 -3.14 -4.88 -8.10
N ASN A 47 -3.84 -4.50 -9.16
CA ASN A 47 -5.29 -4.70 -9.25
C ASN A 47 -5.60 -6.06 -9.87
N ILE A 48 -6.47 -6.83 -9.21
CA ILE A 48 -6.86 -8.18 -9.63
C ILE A 48 -8.35 -8.16 -9.96
N LYS A 49 -8.68 -8.45 -11.22
CA LYS A 49 -10.06 -8.73 -11.63
C LYS A 49 -10.30 -10.22 -11.54
N LYS A 50 -11.10 -10.67 -10.57
CA LYS A 50 -11.59 -12.06 -10.55
C LYS A 50 -12.66 -12.19 -11.63
N THR A 51 -12.46 -13.12 -12.57
CA THR A 51 -13.50 -13.54 -13.49
C THR A 51 -14.31 -14.66 -12.85
N LYS A 52 -15.59 -14.76 -13.18
CA LYS A 52 -16.34 -15.96 -12.86
C LYS A 52 -15.73 -17.06 -13.73
N SER A 53 -15.06 -18.04 -13.13
CA SER A 53 -14.81 -19.31 -13.82
C SER A 53 -16.17 -19.99 -13.93
N ILE A 54 -16.95 -19.60 -14.94
CA ILE A 54 -18.14 -20.35 -15.32
C ILE A 54 -17.58 -21.52 -16.13
N ILE A 55 -17.10 -22.54 -15.42
CA ILE A 55 -17.03 -23.87 -16.01
C ILE A 55 -18.49 -24.29 -16.07
N LYS A 56 -19.05 -24.17 -17.26
CA LYS A 56 -20.41 -24.61 -17.57
C LYS A 56 -20.41 -26.12 -17.71
#